data_AF-A0A2V9UXT5-F1
#
_entry.id   AF-A0A2V9UXT5-F1
#
_cell.length_a   1.000
_cell.length_b   1.000
_cell.length_c   1.000
_cell.angle_alpha   90.00
_cell.angle_beta   90.00
_cell.angle_gamma   90.00
#
_symmetry.space_group_name_H-M   'P 1'
#
loop_
_entity.id
_entity.type
_entity.pdbx_description
1 polymer ?
#
loop_
_entity_poly.entity_id
_entity_poly.type
_entity_poly.pdbx_seq_one_letter_code
_entity_poly.pdbx_strand_id
1 'polypeptide(L)'
;MQPGFPFSPSKIAVFQNGDLLVTGLEYDKDRNNKTMWPFTGIFSSDGTLRRELTLKDDQEIHDMAASGDPKVTSPEAPSINYAVGRGEAETGPDGNVYLMRRLAHAIFYAISTGGSVRRFEVDPGRDDFMPESMHISGNRIAVMFWQPQTYEQIIKVVDLNGRTVATHYEPAAKDGEQPLGLGFACYTQNPERFTFLETTDDNRVALITATPE
;
A
#
# COMPACT_ATOMS: atom_id res chain seq x y z
N MET A 1 11.98 -3.59 17.80
CA MET A 1 10.58 -3.19 18.10
C MET A 1 10.06 -4.00 19.26
N GLN A 2 9.46 -3.35 20.25
CA GLN A 2 8.88 -3.98 21.45
C GLN A 2 7.47 -3.41 21.69
N PRO A 3 6.44 -3.92 21.00
CA PRO A 3 5.08 -3.42 21.20
C PRO A 3 4.40 -3.96 22.47
N GLY A 4 4.99 -4.96 23.13
CA GLY A 4 4.42 -5.57 24.34
C GLY A 4 3.47 -6.74 24.05
N PHE A 5 3.24 -7.09 22.79
CA PHE A 5 2.43 -8.21 22.33
C PHE A 5 3.04 -8.89 21.10
N PRO A 6 2.68 -10.15 20.78
CA PRO A 6 3.06 -10.77 19.52
C PRO A 6 2.44 -10.02 18.35
N PHE A 7 3.23 -9.64 17.35
CA PHE A 7 2.76 -8.94 16.16
C PHE A 7 3.56 -9.40 14.93
N SER A 8 2.94 -9.30 13.76
CA SER A 8 3.51 -9.62 12.46
C SER A 8 3.62 -8.34 11.64
N PRO A 9 4.78 -7.65 11.61
CA PRO A 9 4.94 -6.43 10.82
C PRO A 9 4.82 -6.72 9.33
N SER A 10 4.22 -5.79 8.58
CA SER A 10 4.05 -5.88 7.12
C SER A 10 4.74 -4.74 6.39
N LYS A 11 4.59 -3.50 6.86
CA LYS A 11 5.17 -2.31 6.24
C LYS A 11 5.77 -1.38 7.28
N ILE A 12 6.78 -0.63 6.85
CA ILE A 12 7.50 0.36 7.65
C ILE A 12 7.77 1.60 6.80
N ALA A 13 7.61 2.78 7.39
CA ALA A 13 8.05 4.04 6.82
C ALA A 13 8.68 4.92 7.91
N VAL A 14 9.66 5.72 7.53
CA VAL A 14 10.48 6.51 8.47
C VAL A 14 10.05 7.97 8.41
N PHE A 15 9.58 8.52 9.53
CA PHE A 15 9.34 9.95 9.67
C PHE A 15 10.64 10.74 9.58
N GLN A 16 10.57 12.03 9.22
CA GLN A 16 11.75 12.89 9.10
C GLN A 16 12.56 13.03 10.41
N ASN A 17 11.91 12.86 11.57
CA ASN A 17 12.56 12.88 12.88
C ASN A 17 13.24 11.54 13.26
N GLY A 18 13.15 10.52 12.41
CA GLY A 18 13.71 9.19 12.64
C GLY A 18 12.78 8.21 13.38
N ASP A 19 11.59 8.65 13.79
CA ASP A 19 10.56 7.72 14.26
C ASP A 19 10.03 6.88 13.10
N LEU A 20 9.39 5.76 13.42
CA LEU A 20 8.96 4.75 12.46
C LEU A 20 7.45 4.58 12.55
N LEU A 21 6.73 4.71 11.43
CA LEU A 21 5.40 4.12 11.31
C LEU A 21 5.57 2.65 10.96
N VAL A 22 4.94 1.76 11.71
CA VAL A 22 4.92 0.33 11.43
C VAL A 22 3.49 -0.15 11.45
N THR A 23 3.10 -0.88 10.41
CA THR A 23 1.80 -1.52 10.33
C THR A 23 1.95 -3.01 10.05
N GLY A 24 0.98 -3.79 10.50
CA GLY A 24 0.97 -5.23 10.38
C GLY A 24 -0.24 -5.82 11.07
N LEU A 25 -0.09 -7.03 11.58
CA LEU A 25 -1.16 -7.76 12.23
C LEU A 25 -0.81 -8.09 13.68
N GLU A 26 -1.72 -7.79 14.60
CA GLU A 26 -1.66 -8.22 16.00
C GLU A 26 -2.40 -9.55 16.18
N TYR A 27 -1.85 -10.42 17.02
CA TYR A 27 -2.51 -11.66 17.38
C TYR A 27 -3.68 -11.38 18.33
N ASP A 28 -4.82 -12.02 18.08
CA ASP A 28 -5.93 -12.01 19.03
C ASP A 28 -5.48 -12.56 20.40
N LYS A 29 -6.13 -12.09 21.47
CA LYS A 29 -5.95 -12.62 22.83
C LYS A 29 -6.28 -14.11 22.88
N ASP A 30 -7.27 -14.56 22.11
CA ASP A 30 -7.47 -15.98 21.84
C ASP A 30 -6.52 -16.45 20.74
N ARG A 31 -5.44 -17.13 21.13
CA ARG A 31 -4.45 -17.68 20.19
C ARG A 31 -5.00 -18.77 19.26
N ASN A 32 -6.22 -19.26 19.49
CA ASN A 32 -6.90 -20.19 18.59
C ASN A 32 -7.67 -19.45 17.49
N ASN A 33 -7.93 -18.15 17.65
CA ASN A 33 -8.47 -17.33 16.58
C ASN A 33 -7.39 -17.15 15.50
N LYS A 34 -7.69 -17.65 14.30
CA LYS A 34 -6.78 -17.53 13.15
C LYS A 34 -6.82 -16.13 12.55
N THR A 35 -7.91 -15.38 12.78
CA THR A 35 -8.06 -14.01 12.28
C THR A 35 -7.26 -13.07 13.17
N MET A 36 -6.31 -12.37 12.56
CA MET A 36 -5.48 -11.37 13.23
C MET A 36 -6.05 -9.97 13.03
N TRP A 37 -5.77 -9.08 13.99
CA TRP A 37 -6.23 -7.70 13.97
C TRP A 37 -5.26 -6.80 13.18
N PRO A 38 -5.75 -5.91 12.29
CA PRO A 38 -4.91 -4.84 11.78
C PRO A 38 -4.33 -4.01 12.93
N PHE A 39 -3.03 -3.73 12.87
CA PHE A 39 -2.32 -2.92 13.83
C PHE A 39 -1.50 -1.85 13.11
N THR A 40 -1.47 -0.64 13.67
CA THR A 40 -0.61 0.45 13.21
C THR A 40 -0.08 1.22 14.42
N GLY A 41 1.24 1.40 14.47
CA GLY A 41 1.90 2.09 15.57
C GLY A 41 3.03 3.00 15.10
N ILE A 42 3.31 4.03 15.89
CA ILE A 42 4.49 4.88 15.79
C ILE A 42 5.49 4.41 16.85
N PHE A 43 6.69 4.08 16.41
CA PHE A 43 7.79 3.62 17.24
C PHE A 43 8.93 4.63 17.20
N SER A 44 9.67 4.79 18.29
CA SER A 44 10.96 5.48 18.20
C SER A 44 11.99 4.64 17.44
N SER A 45 13.10 5.26 17.06
CA SER A 45 14.23 4.61 16.38
C SER A 45 14.84 3.45 17.18
N ASP A 46 14.71 3.44 18.51
CA ASP A 46 15.08 2.31 19.38
C ASP A 46 14.08 1.14 19.36
N GLY A 47 12.95 1.30 18.67
CA GLY A 47 11.88 0.32 18.54
C GLY A 47 10.87 0.31 19.69
N THR A 48 10.87 1.30 20.57
CA THR A 48 9.85 1.46 21.62
C THR A 48 8.55 2.01 21.03
N LEU A 49 7.41 1.39 21.32
CA LEU A 49 6.09 1.90 20.89
C LEU A 49 5.80 3.23 21.58
N ARG A 50 5.64 4.29 20.80
CA ARG A 50 5.29 5.64 21.27
C ARG A 50 3.79 5.83 21.28
N ARG A 51 3.11 5.31 20.25
CA ARG A 51 1.67 5.46 20.08
C ARG A 51 1.12 4.36 19.19
N GLU A 52 0.03 3.74 19.61
CA GLU A 52 -0.84 2.96 18.76
C GLU A 52 -1.89 3.87 18.09
N LEU A 53 -2.20 3.60 16.83
CA LEU A 53 -3.16 4.37 16.04
C LEU A 53 -4.39 3.51 15.76
N THR A 54 -5.57 4.04 16.07
CA THR A 54 -6.83 3.46 15.62
C THR A 54 -7.18 4.04 14.25
N LEU A 55 -7.17 3.21 13.21
CA LEU A 55 -7.58 3.61 11.87
C LEU A 55 -9.06 3.25 11.63
N LYS A 56 -9.78 4.13 10.94
CA LYS A 56 -11.25 4.07 10.82
C LYS A 56 -11.74 2.72 10.25
N ASP A 57 -11.03 2.18 9.28
CA ASP A 57 -11.49 1.01 8.50
C ASP A 57 -10.89 -0.32 9.02
N ASP A 58 -10.05 -0.29 10.05
CA ASP A 58 -9.37 -1.50 10.55
C ASP A 58 -10.39 -2.52 11.13
N GLN A 59 -11.51 -2.07 11.72
CA GLN A 59 -12.59 -2.95 12.17
C GLN A 59 -13.28 -3.67 11.01
N GLU A 60 -13.63 -2.93 9.95
CA GLU A 60 -14.28 -3.52 8.76
C GLU A 60 -13.35 -4.51 8.07
N ILE A 61 -12.07 -4.16 7.93
CA ILE A 61 -11.03 -5.04 7.38
C ILE A 61 -10.90 -6.32 8.21
N HIS A 62 -10.98 -6.22 9.54
CA HIS A 62 -10.98 -7.38 10.43
C HIS A 62 -12.24 -8.24 10.21
N ASP A 63 -13.43 -7.65 10.14
CA ASP A 63 -14.69 -8.37 9.99
C ASP A 63 -14.82 -9.06 8.63
N MET A 64 -14.33 -8.43 7.57
CA MET A 64 -14.16 -9.06 6.26
C MET A 64 -13.22 -10.27 6.35
N ALA A 65 -12.14 -10.18 7.13
CA ALA A 65 -11.23 -11.31 7.30
C ALA A 65 -11.84 -12.44 8.15
N ALA A 66 -12.58 -12.10 9.20
CA ALA A 66 -13.29 -13.07 10.04
C ALA A 66 -14.37 -13.83 9.26
N SER A 67 -15.00 -13.17 8.29
CA SER A 67 -15.99 -13.80 7.39
C SER A 67 -15.37 -14.56 6.22
N GLY A 68 -14.05 -14.52 6.05
CA GLY A 68 -13.35 -15.19 4.96
C GLY A 68 -13.56 -14.52 3.59
N ASP A 69 -13.75 -13.19 3.56
CA ASP A 69 -13.91 -12.45 2.30
C ASP A 69 -12.63 -12.60 1.45
N PRO A 70 -12.73 -13.11 0.21
CA PRO A 70 -11.57 -13.37 -0.65
C PRO A 70 -10.84 -12.09 -1.07
N LYS A 71 -11.43 -10.90 -0.89
CA LYS A 71 -10.76 -9.62 -1.13
C LYS A 71 -9.63 -9.37 -0.14
N VAL A 72 -9.79 -9.84 1.10
CA VAL A 72 -8.83 -9.58 2.19
C VAL A 72 -8.22 -10.83 2.79
N THR A 73 -8.68 -12.04 2.46
CA THR A 73 -8.13 -13.30 3.00
C THR A 73 -7.69 -14.28 1.95
N SER A 74 -6.73 -15.14 2.32
CA SER A 74 -6.39 -16.34 1.58
C SER A 74 -7.10 -17.56 2.18
N PRO A 75 -7.79 -18.40 1.38
CA PRO A 75 -8.27 -19.69 1.84
C PRO A 75 -7.14 -20.62 2.35
N GLU A 76 -5.93 -20.47 1.80
CA GLU A 76 -4.76 -21.29 2.13
C GLU A 76 -4.03 -20.79 3.38
N ALA A 77 -4.19 -19.51 3.71
CA ALA A 77 -3.49 -18.83 4.79
C ALA A 77 -4.42 -17.81 5.47
N PRO A 78 -5.39 -18.27 6.30
CA PRO A 78 -6.43 -17.42 6.89
C PRO A 78 -5.91 -16.40 7.92
N SER A 79 -4.66 -16.55 8.37
CA SER A 79 -4.00 -15.57 9.24
C SER A 79 -3.38 -14.40 8.49
N ILE A 80 -3.41 -14.40 7.16
CA ILE A 80 -2.98 -13.27 6.33
C ILE A 80 -4.19 -12.36 6.08
N ASN A 81 -3.96 -11.05 6.18
CA ASN A 81 -4.90 -10.05 5.71
C ASN A 81 -4.27 -9.28 4.54
N TYR A 82 -4.81 -9.42 3.33
CA TYR A 82 -4.28 -8.77 2.13
C TYR A 82 -4.39 -7.25 2.18
N ALA A 83 -5.43 -6.69 2.80
CA ALA A 83 -5.57 -5.23 2.91
C ALA A 83 -4.42 -4.60 3.69
N VAL A 84 -3.91 -5.31 4.70
CA VAL A 84 -2.77 -4.90 5.51
C VAL A 84 -1.45 -5.33 4.88
N GLY A 85 -1.27 -6.62 4.63
CA GLY A 85 0.00 -7.23 4.21
C GLY A 85 0.46 -6.78 2.82
N ARG A 86 -0.48 -6.53 1.91
CA ARG A 86 -0.22 -6.01 0.56
C ARG A 86 -0.56 -4.52 0.41
N GLY A 87 -0.78 -3.82 1.53
CA GLY A 87 -0.79 -2.36 1.55
C GLY A 87 0.62 -1.79 1.42
N GLU A 88 0.75 -0.47 1.28
CA GLU A 88 2.04 0.23 1.14
C GLU A 88 2.17 1.38 2.14
N ALA A 89 3.40 1.78 2.47
CA ALA A 89 3.67 2.92 3.34
C ALA A 89 4.89 3.72 2.84
N GLU A 90 4.73 5.04 2.68
CA GLU A 90 5.82 5.92 2.23
C GLU A 90 5.74 7.30 2.88
N THR A 91 6.89 7.91 3.15
CA THR A 91 6.98 9.25 3.73
C THR A 91 6.92 10.31 2.63
N GLY A 92 5.97 11.24 2.74
CA GLY A 92 5.87 12.40 1.88
C GLY A 92 6.78 13.56 2.31
N PRO A 93 6.98 14.56 1.44
CA PRO A 93 7.82 15.72 1.75
C PRO A 93 7.19 16.67 2.78
N ASP A 94 5.89 16.56 3.03
CA ASP A 94 5.17 17.28 4.08
C ASP A 94 5.40 16.70 5.49
N GLY A 95 6.24 15.66 5.60
CA GLY A 95 6.59 15.00 6.86
C GLY A 95 5.56 13.99 7.36
N ASN A 96 4.47 13.77 6.61
CA ASN A 96 3.50 12.71 6.90
C ASN A 96 3.96 11.40 6.26
N VAL A 97 3.61 10.29 6.90
CA VAL A 97 3.63 8.97 6.26
C VAL A 97 2.25 8.73 5.66
N TYR A 98 2.22 8.29 4.42
CA TYR A 98 1.02 7.86 3.72
C TYR A 98 0.98 6.35 3.80
N LEU A 99 -0.06 5.80 4.41
CA LEU A 99 -0.34 4.38 4.49
C LEU A 99 -1.52 4.06 3.58
N MET A 100 -1.32 3.16 2.62
CA MET A 100 -2.35 2.63 1.74
C MET A 100 -2.76 1.23 2.21
N ARG A 101 -4.06 1.01 2.40
CA ARG A 101 -4.66 -0.34 2.54
C ARG A 101 -5.10 -0.85 1.18
N ARG A 102 -4.87 -2.14 0.93
CA ARG A 102 -5.27 -2.80 -0.32
C ARG A 102 -6.74 -3.22 -0.31
N LEU A 103 -7.60 -2.35 -0.79
CA LEU A 103 -9.02 -2.60 -1.05
C LEU A 103 -9.39 -2.07 -2.44
N ALA A 104 -10.55 -2.48 -2.99
CA ALA A 104 -10.97 -2.12 -4.35
C ALA A 104 -10.92 -0.61 -4.63
N HIS A 105 -11.28 0.19 -3.63
CA HIS A 105 -10.88 1.60 -3.56
C HIS A 105 -9.72 1.69 -2.59
N ALA A 106 -8.59 2.24 -3.05
CA ALA A 106 -7.40 2.32 -2.21
C ALA A 106 -7.67 3.29 -1.06
N ILE A 107 -7.66 2.79 0.18
CA ILE A 107 -7.85 3.63 1.36
C ILE A 107 -6.49 4.13 1.81
N PHE A 108 -6.36 5.45 1.90
CA PHE A 108 -5.16 6.12 2.34
C PHE A 108 -5.35 6.77 3.70
N TYR A 109 -4.27 6.74 4.48
CA TYR A 109 -4.13 7.49 5.72
C TYR A 109 -2.85 8.31 5.64
N ALA A 110 -2.99 9.64 5.64
CA ALA A 110 -1.89 10.54 5.90
C ALA A 110 -1.73 10.67 7.43
N ILE A 111 -0.62 10.19 7.94
CA ILE A 111 -0.32 10.06 9.37
C ILE A 111 0.86 10.97 9.68
N SER A 112 0.65 11.91 10.59
CA SER A 112 1.73 12.76 11.10
C SER A 112 2.55 12.04 12.16
N THR A 113 3.79 12.50 12.39
CA THR A 113 4.62 12.01 13.51
C THR A 113 3.94 12.16 14.88
N GLY A 114 3.09 13.17 15.04
CA GLY A 114 2.29 13.40 16.25
C GLY A 114 1.08 12.46 16.39
N GLY A 115 0.83 11.58 15.43
CA GLY A 115 -0.26 10.61 15.43
C GLY A 115 -1.62 11.14 14.98
N SER A 116 -1.71 12.36 14.44
CA SER A 116 -2.91 12.82 13.74
C SER A 116 -3.07 12.03 12.44
N VAL A 117 -4.30 11.60 12.15
CA VAL A 117 -4.64 10.76 10.98
C VAL A 117 -5.66 11.49 10.12
N ARG A 118 -5.39 11.59 8.81
CA ARG A 118 -6.34 12.05 7.80
C ARG A 118 -6.57 10.95 6.78
N ARG A 119 -7.83 10.57 6.58
CA ARG A 119 -8.24 9.52 5.64
C ARG A 119 -8.69 10.11 4.30
N PHE A 120 -8.35 9.46 3.20
CA PHE A 120 -8.93 9.70 1.87
C PHE A 120 -8.93 8.40 1.06
N GLU A 121 -9.61 8.40 -0.09
CA GLU A 121 -9.69 7.25 -0.99
C GLU A 121 -9.18 7.63 -2.38
N VAL A 122 -8.60 6.66 -3.08
CA VAL A 122 -8.28 6.76 -4.50
C VAL A 122 -9.08 5.70 -5.24
N ASP A 123 -10.05 6.16 -6.01
CA ASP A 123 -10.94 5.31 -6.79
C ASP A 123 -10.33 5.05 -8.19
N PRO A 124 -10.06 3.77 -8.56
CA PRO A 124 -9.63 3.42 -9.92
C PRO A 124 -10.71 3.68 -10.98
N GLY A 125 -11.97 3.88 -10.58
CA GLY A 125 -13.17 4.00 -11.41
C GLY A 125 -13.81 2.64 -11.71
N ARG A 126 -13.29 1.56 -11.12
CA ARG A 126 -13.70 0.16 -11.34
C ARG A 126 -13.43 -0.69 -10.10
N ASP A 127 -14.46 -1.31 -9.54
CA ASP A 127 -14.36 -2.08 -8.29
C ASP A 127 -13.60 -3.42 -8.41
N ASP A 128 -13.31 -3.87 -9.63
CA ASP A 128 -12.54 -5.10 -9.90
C ASP A 128 -11.03 -4.87 -9.94
N PHE A 129 -10.58 -3.62 -9.82
CA PHE A 129 -9.17 -3.26 -9.70
C PHE A 129 -8.77 -3.20 -8.23
N MET A 130 -7.56 -3.66 -7.94
CA MET A 130 -6.96 -3.59 -6.60
C MET A 130 -5.67 -2.78 -6.67
N PRO A 131 -5.41 -1.87 -5.71
CA PRO A 131 -4.12 -1.21 -5.64
C PRO A 131 -3.05 -2.27 -5.34
N GLU A 132 -1.91 -2.09 -5.97
CA GLU A 132 -0.79 -3.01 -5.87
C GLU A 132 0.45 -2.32 -5.31
N SER A 133 0.68 -1.08 -5.71
CA SER A 133 1.83 -0.28 -5.27
C SER A 133 1.52 1.22 -5.31
N MET A 134 2.29 1.99 -4.53
CA MET A 134 2.27 3.44 -4.58
C MET A 134 3.67 4.01 -4.49
N HIS A 135 3.88 5.19 -5.06
CA HIS A 135 5.12 5.95 -4.95
C HIS A 135 4.85 7.44 -4.82
N ILE A 136 5.58 8.13 -3.94
CA ILE A 136 5.42 9.56 -3.67
C ILE A 136 6.57 10.34 -4.30
N SER A 137 6.23 11.40 -5.03
CA SER A 137 7.22 12.35 -5.55
C SER A 137 6.68 13.76 -5.47
N GLY A 138 7.41 14.63 -4.78
CA GLY A 138 6.95 16.00 -4.50
C GLY A 138 5.56 15.98 -3.86
N ASN A 139 4.61 16.71 -4.43
CA ASN A 139 3.25 16.81 -3.88
C ASN A 139 2.26 15.81 -4.50
N ARG A 140 2.75 14.73 -5.11
CA ARG A 140 1.95 13.74 -5.82
C ARG A 140 2.22 12.32 -5.34
N ILE A 141 1.18 11.50 -5.39
CA ILE A 141 1.21 10.06 -5.15
C ILE A 141 0.77 9.38 -6.45
N ALA A 142 1.61 8.52 -7.00
CA ALA A 142 1.21 7.61 -8.06
C ALA A 142 0.78 6.28 -7.43
N VAL A 143 -0.37 5.76 -7.84
CA VAL A 143 -0.93 4.49 -7.34
C VAL A 143 -1.18 3.61 -8.54
N MET A 144 -0.53 2.44 -8.58
CA MET A 144 -0.80 1.43 -9.59
C MET A 144 -1.88 0.49 -9.09
N PHE A 145 -2.92 0.35 -9.91
CA PHE A 145 -3.99 -0.60 -9.75
C PHE A 145 -3.85 -1.69 -10.80
N TRP A 146 -4.23 -2.91 -10.42
CA TRP A 146 -4.17 -4.08 -11.28
C TRP A 146 -5.47 -4.88 -11.17
N GLN A 147 -6.00 -5.30 -12.31
CA GLN A 147 -7.12 -6.24 -12.43
C GLN A 147 -6.60 -7.70 -12.46
N PRO A 148 -6.87 -8.53 -11.43
CA PRO A 148 -6.20 -9.83 -11.27
C PRO A 148 -6.46 -10.89 -12.35
N GLN A 149 -7.52 -10.76 -13.14
CA GLN A 149 -7.92 -11.75 -14.16
C GLN A 149 -7.40 -11.41 -15.55
N THR A 150 -7.33 -10.13 -15.88
CA THR A 150 -7.02 -9.60 -17.21
C THR A 150 -5.62 -9.00 -17.28
N TYR A 151 -5.00 -8.70 -16.14
CA TYR A 151 -3.73 -7.99 -16.05
C TYR A 151 -3.75 -6.57 -16.61
N GLU A 152 -4.94 -5.99 -16.80
CA GLU A 152 -5.10 -4.57 -17.05
C GLU A 152 -4.55 -3.75 -15.88
N GLN A 153 -3.88 -2.64 -16.21
CA GLN A 153 -3.27 -1.74 -15.24
C GLN A 153 -3.83 -0.33 -15.40
N ILE A 154 -4.03 0.34 -14.26
CA ILE A 154 -4.41 1.76 -14.21
C ILE A 154 -3.44 2.43 -13.25
N ILE A 155 -2.83 3.54 -13.67
CA ILE A 155 -2.05 4.38 -12.78
C ILE A 155 -2.83 5.66 -12.50
N LYS A 156 -3.19 5.86 -11.24
CA LYS A 156 -3.79 7.11 -10.76
C LYS A 156 -2.70 7.98 -10.16
N VAL A 157 -2.63 9.24 -10.57
CA VAL A 157 -1.81 10.24 -9.90
C VAL A 157 -2.75 11.16 -9.12
N VAL A 158 -2.53 11.29 -7.83
CA VAL A 158 -3.30 12.16 -6.93
C VAL A 158 -2.39 13.14 -6.22
N ASP A 159 -2.94 14.25 -5.74
CA ASP A 159 -2.23 15.11 -4.79
C ASP A 159 -2.20 14.49 -3.39
N LEU A 160 -1.43 15.08 -2.47
CA LEU A 160 -1.35 14.64 -1.07
C LEU A 160 -2.69 14.72 -0.29
N ASN A 161 -3.74 15.33 -0.87
CA ASN A 161 -5.09 15.36 -0.34
C ASN A 161 -6.02 14.31 -0.94
N GLY A 162 -5.52 13.49 -1.88
CA GLY A 162 -6.30 12.48 -2.58
C GLY A 162 -7.06 13.00 -3.79
N ARG A 163 -6.80 14.23 -4.25
CA ARG A 163 -7.47 14.76 -5.45
C ARG A 163 -6.78 14.25 -6.69
N THR A 164 -7.55 13.65 -7.60
CA THR A 164 -7.04 13.17 -8.89
C THR A 164 -6.39 14.29 -9.70
N VAL A 165 -5.14 14.06 -10.10
CA VAL A 165 -4.35 14.90 -10.99
C VAL A 165 -4.34 14.31 -12.40
N ALA A 166 -4.12 12.99 -12.51
CA ALA A 166 -4.09 12.29 -13.79
C ALA A 166 -4.55 10.83 -13.64
N THR A 167 -4.94 10.23 -14.75
CA THR A 167 -5.24 8.79 -14.86
C THR A 167 -4.62 8.28 -16.16
N HIS A 168 -3.81 7.24 -16.06
CA HIS A 168 -3.18 6.57 -17.18
C HIS A 168 -3.72 5.14 -17.26
N TYR A 169 -4.09 4.73 -18.47
CA TYR A 169 -4.64 3.42 -18.74
C TYR A 169 -3.62 2.63 -19.56
N GLU A 170 -3.28 1.46 -19.07
CA GLU A 170 -2.38 0.56 -19.78
C GLU A 170 -3.15 -0.71 -20.11
N PRO A 171 -3.44 -0.94 -21.41
CA PRO A 171 -4.21 -2.11 -21.81
C PRO A 171 -3.44 -3.38 -21.43
N ALA A 172 -4.16 -4.45 -21.11
CA ALA A 172 -3.55 -5.75 -20.96
C ALA A 172 -2.69 -6.07 -22.19
N ALA A 173 -1.49 -6.60 -21.99
CA ALA A 173 -0.64 -6.93 -23.13
C ALA A 173 -1.32 -7.95 -24.02
N LYS A 174 -0.99 -7.87 -25.31
CA LYS A 174 -1.27 -8.95 -26.24
C LYS A 174 -0.20 -10.03 -26.03
N ASP A 175 -0.61 -11.30 -26.12
CA ASP A 175 0.30 -12.45 -26.16
C ASP A 175 1.16 -12.71 -24.90
N GLY A 176 0.71 -12.24 -23.72
CA GLY A 176 1.30 -12.61 -22.43
C GLY A 176 2.52 -11.79 -21.98
N GLU A 177 2.86 -10.72 -22.70
CA GLU A 177 3.84 -9.72 -22.23
C GLU A 177 3.24 -8.92 -21.04
N GLN A 178 4.05 -8.19 -20.28
CA GLN A 178 3.54 -7.21 -19.31
C GLN A 178 3.93 -5.82 -19.82
N PRO A 179 2.97 -4.92 -20.13
CA PRO A 179 3.30 -3.67 -20.83
C PRO A 179 4.22 -2.76 -20.02
N LEU A 180 4.11 -2.82 -18.69
CA LEU A 180 4.86 -1.98 -17.75
C LEU A 180 5.84 -2.78 -16.88
N GLY A 181 6.41 -3.89 -17.37
CA GLY A 181 7.34 -4.69 -16.58
C GLY A 181 6.71 -5.36 -15.33
N LEU A 182 7.55 -5.97 -14.50
CA LEU A 182 7.20 -6.88 -13.41
C LEU A 182 6.80 -6.20 -12.10
N GLY A 183 7.06 -4.89 -11.94
CA GLY A 183 6.73 -4.18 -10.71
C GLY A 183 7.02 -2.68 -10.78
N PHE A 184 6.16 -1.87 -10.18
CA PHE A 184 6.29 -0.42 -10.16
C PHE A 184 7.36 0.00 -9.15
N ALA A 185 8.49 0.49 -9.65
CA ALA A 185 9.73 0.67 -8.90
C ALA A 185 9.85 2.05 -8.27
N CYS A 186 9.49 3.10 -9.03
CA CYS A 186 9.46 4.47 -8.53
C CYS A 186 8.61 5.40 -9.41
N TYR A 187 8.26 6.54 -8.84
CA TYR A 187 7.61 7.66 -9.52
C TYR A 187 8.44 8.92 -9.34
N THR A 188 8.58 9.71 -10.40
CA THR A 188 9.16 11.06 -10.32
C THR A 188 8.20 12.07 -10.90
N GLN A 189 7.97 13.18 -10.20
CA GLN A 189 7.05 14.23 -10.66
C GLN A 189 7.67 15.17 -11.72
N ASN A 190 8.98 15.43 -11.68
CA ASN A 190 9.64 16.45 -12.50
C ASN A 190 10.96 15.95 -13.13
N PRO A 191 10.96 15.57 -14.43
CA PRO A 191 9.78 15.37 -15.26
C PRO A 191 8.93 14.19 -14.77
N GLU A 192 7.66 14.15 -15.18
CA GLU A 192 6.77 13.06 -14.80
C GLU A 192 7.23 11.74 -15.44
N ARG A 193 7.54 10.73 -14.63
CA ARG A 193 7.99 9.42 -15.09
C ARG A 193 7.51 8.32 -14.14
N PHE A 194 7.15 7.20 -14.73
CA PHE A 194 6.87 5.95 -14.03
C PHE A 194 7.99 4.96 -14.38
N THR A 195 8.63 4.39 -13.37
CA THR A 195 9.73 3.44 -13.58
C THR A 195 9.33 2.07 -13.06
N PHE A 196 9.65 1.03 -13.83
CA PHE A 196 9.27 -0.33 -13.54
C PHE A 196 10.47 -1.26 -13.59
N LEU A 197 10.43 -2.33 -12.80
CA LEU A 197 11.41 -3.41 -12.83
C LEU A 197 11.10 -4.37 -13.98
N GLU A 198 12.13 -4.88 -14.63
CA GLU A 198 12.02 -5.93 -15.64
C GLU A 198 13.17 -6.94 -15.49
N THR A 199 13.02 -8.10 -16.11
CA THR A 199 14.13 -9.02 -16.36
C THR A 199 14.40 -9.09 -17.85
N THR A 200 15.65 -8.88 -18.25
CA THR A 200 16.10 -8.99 -19.64
C THR A 200 16.28 -10.44 -20.07
N ASP A 201 16.39 -10.70 -21.39
CA ASP A 201 16.65 -12.02 -21.95
C ASP A 201 17.95 -12.68 -21.42
N ASP A 202 18.92 -11.89 -20.96
CA ASP A 202 20.16 -12.38 -20.33
C ASP A 202 20.05 -12.55 -18.80
N ASN A 203 18.82 -12.63 -18.27
CA ASN A 203 18.50 -12.82 -16.86
C ASN A 203 19.07 -11.72 -15.94
N ARG A 204 19.03 -10.46 -16.37
CA ARG A 204 19.44 -9.32 -15.56
C ARG A 204 18.25 -8.46 -15.17
N VAL A 205 18.35 -7.84 -14.00
CA VAL A 205 17.38 -6.83 -13.58
C VAL A 205 17.62 -5.55 -14.38
N ALA A 206 16.56 -5.03 -14.98
CA ALA A 206 16.54 -3.78 -15.72
C ALA A 206 15.44 -2.84 -15.22
N LEU A 207 15.49 -1.59 -15.68
CA LEU A 207 14.50 -0.57 -15.41
C LEU A 207 13.89 -0.08 -16.73
N ILE A 208 12.57 -0.15 -16.85
CA ILE A 208 11.82 0.51 -17.91
C ILE A 208 11.30 1.83 -17.37
N THR A 209 11.34 2.89 -18.18
CA THR A 209 10.74 4.18 -17.82
C THR A 209 9.65 4.54 -18.83
N ALA A 210 8.43 4.70 -18.35
CA ALA A 210 7.32 5.26 -19.10
C ALA A 210 7.18 6.76 -18.80
N THR A 211 6.92 7.54 -19.84
CA THR A 211 6.58 8.96 -19.72
C THR A 211 5.11 9.10 -20.11
N PRO A 212 4.25 9.74 -19.30
CA PRO A 212 2.86 9.95 -19.69
C PRO A 212 2.77 10.83 -20.95
N GLU A 213 1.83 10.50 -21.83
CA GLU A 213 1.43 11.33 -22.98
C GLU A 213 0.62 12.57 -22.57
#